data_AF-A0A7C4I5I0-F1
#
_entry.id   AF-A0A7C4I5I0-F1
#
_cell.length_a   1.000
_cell.length_b   1.000
_cell.length_c   1.000
_cell.angle_alpha   90.00
_cell.angle_beta   90.00
_cell.angle_gamma   90.00
#
_symmetry.space_group_name_H-M   'P 1'
#
loop_
_entity.id
_entity.type
_entity.pdbx_description
1 polymer ?
#
loop_
_entity_poly.entity_id
_entity_poly.type
_entity_poly.pdbx_seq_one_letter_code
_entity_poly.pdbx_strand_id
1 'polypeptide(L)'
;MRKVPTLALLACALLALPAAPRAEYGDVVLNRRSEGEGVRPVIFPHWFHRIRFRCKVCHFELGFEMRAGANDVKMDDIAEGKFCGMCHDGKTAWGADRCDLCHAGKPGQPSRIVGGAQTSGPGRW
;
A
#
# COMPACT_ATOMS: atom_id res chain seq x y z
N MET A 1 -33.30 29.88 -36.10
CA MET A 1 -32.77 29.97 -34.72
C MET A 1 -33.60 29.05 -33.83
N ARG A 2 -33.14 27.82 -33.57
CA ARG A 2 -33.89 26.83 -32.77
C ARG A 2 -33.61 27.06 -31.29
N LYS A 3 -34.65 27.43 -30.53
CA LYS A 3 -34.59 27.60 -29.06
C LYS A 3 -34.40 26.21 -28.43
N VAL A 4 -33.25 25.98 -27.79
CA VAL A 4 -32.99 24.75 -27.02
C VAL A 4 -33.85 24.83 -25.74
N PRO A 5 -34.67 23.80 -25.44
CA PRO A 5 -35.55 23.84 -24.28
C PRO A 5 -34.75 23.75 -22.98
N THR A 6 -35.02 24.65 -22.05
CA THR A 6 -34.35 24.81 -20.75
C THR A 6 -34.37 23.56 -19.87
N LEU A 7 -35.28 22.60 -20.12
CA LEU A 7 -35.31 21.31 -19.41
C LEU A 7 -34.07 20.44 -19.68
N ALA A 8 -33.44 20.55 -20.86
CA ALA A 8 -32.28 19.75 -21.22
C ALA A 8 -31.01 20.16 -20.43
N LEU A 9 -30.95 21.40 -19.95
CA LEU A 9 -29.82 21.90 -19.16
C LEU A 9 -29.82 21.39 -17.71
N LEU A 10 -30.99 21.13 -17.11
CA LEU A 10 -31.08 20.59 -15.75
C LEU A 10 -30.73 19.09 -15.67
N ALA A 11 -31.04 18.30 -16.70
CA ALA A 11 -30.70 16.89 -16.73
C ALA A 11 -29.17 16.65 -16.87
N CYS A 12 -28.45 17.53 -17.57
CA CYS A 12 -27.00 17.46 -17.70
C CYS A 12 -26.25 17.84 -16.42
N ALA A 13 -26.85 18.68 -15.55
CA ALA A 13 -26.21 19.13 -14.32
C ALA A 13 -26.13 18.03 -13.23
N LEU A 14 -27.06 17.06 -13.24
CA LEU A 14 -27.08 15.92 -12.30
C LEU A 14 -26.07 14.80 -12.64
N LEU A 15 -25.54 14.79 -13.87
CA LEU A 15 -24.55 13.81 -14.33
C LEU A 15 -23.09 14.29 -14.13
N ALA A 16 -22.90 15.51 -13.61
CA ALA A 16 -21.58 16.13 -13.44
C ALA A 16 -21.10 16.14 -11.97
N LEU A 17 -21.65 15.30 -11.08
CA LEU A 17 -21.02 15.10 -9.78
C LEU A 17 -19.66 14.43 -9.99
N PRO A 18 -18.54 15.04 -9.55
CA PRO A 18 -17.26 14.36 -9.56
C PRO A 18 -17.41 13.12 -8.68
N ALA A 19 -17.12 11.94 -9.25
CA ALA A 19 -16.99 10.73 -8.46
C ALA A 19 -16.00 11.02 -7.33
N ALA A 20 -16.42 10.84 -6.07
CA ALA A 20 -15.51 10.96 -4.94
C ALA A 20 -14.27 10.10 -5.26
N PRO A 21 -13.04 10.61 -5.13
CA PRO A 21 -11.85 9.82 -5.42
C PRO A 21 -11.87 8.62 -4.48
N ARG A 22 -12.06 7.41 -5.03
CA ARG A 22 -11.87 6.16 -4.30
C ARG A 22 -10.38 6.03 -4.03
N ALA A 23 -9.95 6.52 -2.88
CA ALA A 23 -8.59 6.32 -2.40
C ALA A 23 -8.39 4.85 -2.00
N GLU A 24 -8.10 4.01 -2.98
CA GLU A 24 -7.65 2.65 -2.76
C GLU A 24 -6.12 2.63 -2.79
N TYR A 25 -5.52 2.80 -1.62
CA TYR A 25 -4.09 2.69 -1.45
C TYR A 25 -3.72 1.20 -1.48
N GLY A 26 -3.15 0.80 -2.62
CA GLY A 26 -2.75 -0.57 -2.96
C GLY A 26 -1.62 -1.15 -2.12
N ASP A 27 -1.32 -2.41 -2.43
CA ASP A 27 -0.16 -3.10 -1.88
C ASP A 27 1.12 -2.38 -2.34
N VAL A 28 2.12 -2.30 -1.48
CA VAL A 28 3.43 -1.75 -1.81
C VAL A 28 4.40 -2.91 -1.97
N VAL A 29 4.97 -3.05 -3.17
CA VAL A 29 6.10 -3.96 -3.39
C VAL A 29 7.37 -3.24 -2.99
N LEU A 30 8.18 -3.87 -2.15
CA LEU A 30 9.52 -3.43 -1.79
C LEU A 30 10.54 -4.43 -2.30
N ASN A 31 11.39 -3.98 -3.23
CA ASN A 31 12.42 -4.80 -3.84
C ASN A 31 13.73 -4.04 -4.10
N ARG A 32 14.03 -3.06 -3.25
CA ARG A 32 15.30 -2.33 -3.35
C ARG A 32 16.51 -3.22 -3.03
N ARG A 33 16.29 -4.21 -2.14
CA ARG A 33 17.33 -5.13 -1.67
C ARG A 33 16.97 -6.61 -1.76
N SER A 34 15.71 -6.95 -1.51
CA SER A 34 15.30 -8.34 -1.28
C SER A 34 15.87 -9.31 -2.30
N GLU A 35 15.67 -9.05 -3.61
CA GLU A 35 16.21 -9.95 -4.63
C GLU A 35 17.74 -9.94 -4.74
N GLY A 36 18.38 -8.80 -4.52
CA GLY A 36 19.84 -8.71 -4.48
C GLY A 36 20.44 -9.55 -3.35
N GLU A 37 19.70 -9.75 -2.27
CA GLU A 37 20.05 -10.58 -1.11
C GLU A 37 19.51 -12.02 -1.23
N GLY A 38 19.00 -12.42 -2.41
CA GLY A 38 18.54 -13.79 -2.66
C GLY A 38 17.18 -14.15 -2.05
N VAL A 39 16.40 -13.18 -1.60
CA VAL A 39 15.03 -13.39 -1.07
C VAL A 39 13.98 -12.73 -1.95
N ARG A 40 12.75 -13.25 -1.92
CA ARG A 40 11.65 -12.71 -2.74
C ARG A 40 11.33 -11.26 -2.38
N PRO A 41 10.81 -10.44 -3.32
CA PRO A 41 10.31 -9.10 -2.99
C PRO A 41 9.30 -9.10 -1.85
N VAL A 42 9.28 -8.02 -1.06
CA VAL A 42 8.32 -7.88 0.03
C VAL A 42 7.00 -7.31 -0.50
N ILE A 43 5.88 -7.86 -0.04
CA ILE A 43 4.54 -7.32 -0.25
C ILE A 43 4.05 -6.70 1.05
N PHE A 44 3.86 -5.39 1.06
CA PHE A 44 3.25 -4.67 2.18
C PHE A 44 1.78 -4.37 1.85
N PRO A 45 0.82 -5.03 2.52
CA PRO A 45 -0.60 -4.78 2.29
C PRO A 45 -1.04 -3.49 2.97
N HIS A 46 -0.95 -2.35 2.27
CA HIS A 46 -1.27 -1.03 2.83
C HIS A 46 -2.73 -0.97 3.31
N TRP A 47 -3.65 -1.66 2.61
CA TRP A 47 -5.04 -1.81 3.03
C TRP A 47 -5.21 -2.46 4.42
N PHE A 48 -4.47 -3.52 4.71
CA PHE A 48 -4.61 -4.20 5.99
C PHE A 48 -4.13 -3.31 7.16
N HIS A 49 -3.06 -2.56 6.93
CA HIS A 49 -2.48 -1.67 7.92
C HIS A 49 -3.35 -0.42 8.14
N ARG A 50 -3.95 0.16 7.09
CA ARG A 50 -4.79 1.36 7.20
C ARG A 50 -6.14 1.14 7.90
N ILE A 51 -6.61 -0.11 8.02
CA ILE A 51 -7.79 -0.42 8.85
C ILE A 51 -7.48 -0.18 10.34
N ARG A 52 -6.21 -0.30 10.74
CA ARG A 52 -5.78 -0.22 12.14
C ARG A 52 -5.03 1.06 12.47
N PHE A 53 -4.30 1.62 11.50
CA PHE A 53 -3.39 2.74 11.73
C PHE A 53 -3.66 3.89 10.76
N ARG A 54 -3.44 5.11 11.25
CA ARG A 54 -3.51 6.33 10.44
C ARG A 54 -2.22 6.52 9.66
N CYS A 55 -2.28 7.26 8.55
CA CYS A 55 -1.12 7.54 7.69
C CYS A 55 0.07 8.13 8.46
N LYS A 56 -0.18 8.96 9.48
CA LYS A 56 0.85 9.59 10.34
C LYS A 56 1.74 8.56 11.03
N VAL A 57 1.18 7.42 11.46
CA VAL A 57 1.96 6.38 12.13
C VAL A 57 3.08 5.95 11.19
N CYS A 58 2.75 5.45 10.01
CA CYS A 58 3.77 4.95 9.07
C CYS A 58 4.67 6.06 8.50
N HIS A 59 4.07 7.15 8.02
CA HIS A 59 4.79 8.11 7.18
C HIS A 59 5.43 9.29 7.93
N PHE A 60 5.09 9.49 9.20
CA PHE A 60 5.71 10.50 10.04
C PHE A 60 6.42 9.88 11.23
N GLU A 61 5.78 8.97 11.97
CA GLU A 61 6.38 8.40 13.18
C GLU A 61 7.43 7.32 12.84
N LEU A 62 7.12 6.38 11.94
CA LEU A 62 8.07 5.35 11.48
C LEU A 62 9.01 5.86 10.39
N GLY A 63 8.75 7.03 9.80
CA GLY A 63 9.61 7.64 8.78
C GLY A 63 9.55 7.00 7.40
N PHE A 64 8.49 6.24 7.05
CA PHE A 64 8.31 5.79 5.67
C PHE A 64 8.04 6.98 4.75
N GLU A 65 8.86 7.17 3.73
CA GLU A 65 8.60 8.16 2.69
C GLU A 65 7.37 7.76 1.88
N MET A 66 6.63 8.76 1.40
CA MET A 66 5.43 8.58 0.55
C MET A 66 5.81 8.19 -0.89
N ARG A 67 6.76 7.27 -1.06
CA ARG A 67 7.27 6.78 -2.35
C ARG A 67 7.78 5.35 -2.21
N ALA A 68 7.29 4.44 -3.05
CA ALA A 68 7.74 3.04 -3.03
C ALA A 68 9.25 2.91 -3.31
N GLY A 69 9.94 2.07 -2.55
CA GLY A 69 11.39 1.85 -2.68
C GLY A 69 12.28 3.04 -2.28
N ALA A 70 11.70 4.03 -1.60
CA ALA A 70 12.42 5.21 -1.16
C ALA A 70 13.27 4.96 0.07
N ASN A 71 12.66 4.33 1.07
CA ASN A 71 13.37 3.94 2.28
C ASN A 71 14.27 2.74 2.03
N ASP A 72 15.38 2.76 2.73
CA ASP A 72 16.38 1.71 2.74
C ASP A 72 16.14 0.78 3.94
N VAL A 73 15.11 -0.07 3.86
CA VAL A 73 14.72 -0.98 4.95
C VAL A 73 15.64 -2.20 5.01
N LYS A 74 16.21 -2.51 6.18
CA LYS A 74 17.07 -3.69 6.42
C LYS A 74 16.46 -4.58 7.49
N MET A 75 16.77 -5.88 7.43
CA MET A 75 16.39 -6.80 8.51
C MET A 75 17.08 -6.45 9.83
N ASP A 76 18.31 -5.93 9.81
CA ASP A 76 19.00 -5.44 11.01
C ASP A 76 18.22 -4.28 11.67
N ASP A 77 17.78 -3.30 10.87
CA ASP A 77 16.94 -2.20 11.36
C ASP A 77 15.60 -2.71 11.91
N ILE A 78 15.00 -3.71 11.27
CA ILE A 78 13.77 -4.36 11.74
C ILE A 78 14.01 -5.08 13.08
N ALA A 79 15.13 -5.79 13.23
CA ALA A 79 15.49 -6.45 14.48
C ALA A 79 15.73 -5.43 15.62
N GLU A 80 16.20 -4.23 15.29
CA GLU A 80 16.35 -3.10 16.21
C GLU A 80 15.04 -2.35 16.49
N GLY A 81 13.90 -2.81 15.97
CA GLY A 81 12.58 -2.21 16.23
C GLY A 81 12.24 -1.02 15.33
N LYS A 82 12.95 -0.81 14.23
CA LYS A 82 12.64 0.22 13.23
C LYS A 82 11.73 -0.33 12.14
N PHE A 83 11.07 0.56 11.39
CA PHE A 83 10.20 0.20 10.26
C PHE A 83 9.17 -0.88 10.66
N CYS A 84 9.18 -2.01 9.96
CA CYS A 84 8.31 -3.16 10.22
C CYS A 84 8.45 -3.66 11.66
N GLY A 85 9.67 -3.62 12.21
CA GLY A 85 10.02 -4.14 13.52
C GLY A 85 9.39 -3.39 14.69
N MET A 86 8.93 -2.17 14.48
CA MET A 86 8.24 -1.41 15.54
C MET A 86 6.88 -2.02 15.90
N CYS A 87 6.31 -2.83 15.01
CA CYS A 87 5.07 -3.57 15.26
C CYS A 87 5.25 -5.09 15.11
N HIS A 88 6.11 -5.55 14.21
CA HIS A 88 6.45 -6.98 14.04
C HIS A 88 7.50 -7.43 15.06
N ASP A 89 7.22 -7.16 16.33
CA ASP A 89 8.07 -7.33 17.51
C ASP A 89 7.71 -8.58 18.34
N GLY A 90 6.72 -9.37 17.89
CA GLY A 90 6.20 -10.53 18.62
C GLY A 90 5.21 -10.18 19.74
N LYS A 91 4.86 -8.90 19.93
CA LYS A 91 3.91 -8.42 20.94
C LYS A 91 2.73 -7.70 20.30
N THR A 92 3.01 -6.70 19.46
CA THR A 92 2.02 -5.89 18.74
C THR A 92 1.50 -6.64 17.52
N ALA A 93 2.39 -7.31 16.80
CA ALA A 93 2.09 -8.24 15.73
C ALA A 93 3.02 -9.45 15.82
N TRP A 94 2.84 -10.41 14.92
CA TRP A 94 3.75 -11.55 14.78
C TRP A 94 5.18 -11.07 14.47
N GLY A 95 6.18 -11.81 14.96
CA GLY A 95 7.59 -11.45 14.84
C GLY A 95 8.12 -11.43 13.41
N ALA A 96 9.08 -10.55 13.14
CA ALA A 96 9.69 -10.41 11.81
C ALA A 96 10.53 -11.62 11.35
N ASP A 97 10.64 -12.67 12.17
CA ASP A 97 11.31 -13.94 11.87
C ASP A 97 10.51 -14.82 10.87
N ARG A 98 9.24 -14.49 10.61
CA ARG A 98 8.39 -15.22 9.66
C ARG A 98 8.56 -14.70 8.22
N CYS A 99 9.72 -14.98 7.64
CA CYS A 99 10.20 -14.46 6.34
C CYS A 99 9.13 -14.50 5.23
N ASP A 100 8.46 -15.64 5.07
CA ASP A 100 7.51 -15.88 3.96
C ASP A 100 6.24 -15.02 4.01
N LEU A 101 5.92 -14.43 5.18
CA LEU A 101 4.77 -13.55 5.31
C LEU A 101 5.02 -12.17 4.70
N CYS A 102 6.27 -11.71 4.69
CA CYS A 102 6.68 -10.46 4.07
C CYS A 102 7.15 -10.72 2.64
N HIS A 103 8.09 -11.64 2.47
CA HIS A 103 8.78 -11.95 1.23
C HIS A 103 7.90 -12.82 0.31
N ALA A 104 6.72 -12.33 -0.04
CA ALA A 104 5.71 -13.05 -0.81
C ALA A 104 5.66 -12.65 -2.30
N GLY A 105 6.47 -11.66 -2.72
CA GLY A 105 6.45 -11.12 -4.07
C GLY A 105 6.99 -12.09 -5.11
N LYS A 106 6.62 -11.84 -6.37
CA LYS A 106 7.17 -12.62 -7.50
C LYS A 106 8.54 -12.08 -7.87
N PRO A 107 9.50 -12.95 -8.25
CA PRO A 107 10.78 -12.48 -8.75
C PRO A 107 10.65 -11.48 -9.92
N GLY A 108 11.55 -10.52 -9.99
CA GLY A 108 11.63 -9.46 -10.99
C GLY A 108 10.67 -8.28 -10.77
N GLN A 109 9.87 -8.26 -9.69
CA GLN A 109 8.95 -7.15 -9.45
C GLN A 109 9.71 -5.92 -8.90
N PRO A 110 9.67 -4.75 -9.57
CA PRO A 110 10.33 -3.56 -9.06
C PRO A 110 9.57 -3.02 -7.84
N SER A 111 10.24 -2.19 -7.03
CA SER A 111 9.55 -1.45 -5.96
C SER A 111 8.49 -0.54 -6.58
N ARG A 112 7.23 -0.74 -6.21
CA ARG A 112 6.09 0.00 -6.80
C ARG A 112 4.85 -0.14 -5.93
N ILE A 113 3.86 0.70 -6.21
CA ILE A 113 2.49 0.49 -5.72
C ILE A 113 1.78 -0.45 -6.71
N VAL A 114 1.11 -1.47 -6.19
CA VAL A 114 0.37 -2.50 -6.94
C VAL A 114 -1.08 -2.52 -6.46
N GLY A 115 -2.01 -2.55 -7.41
CA GLY A 115 -3.43 -2.67 -7.10
C GLY A 115 -4.10 -1.32 -6.79
N GLY A 116 -4.96 -0.89 -7.69
CA GLY A 116 -6.25 -0.30 -7.32
C GLY A 116 -7.34 -1.31 -7.66
N ALA A 117 -8.46 -1.28 -6.94
CA ALA A 117 -9.74 -2.02 -7.07
C ALA A 117 -9.77 -3.53 -7.29
N GLN A 118 -8.65 -4.22 -7.46
CA GLN A 118 -8.62 -5.68 -7.56
C GLN A 118 -7.37 -6.23 -6.87
N THR A 119 -7.51 -6.76 -5.66
CA THR A 119 -6.45 -7.60 -5.10
C THR A 119 -6.61 -9.01 -5.68
N SER A 120 -5.57 -9.46 -6.38
CA SER A 120 -5.35 -10.86 -6.77
C SER A 120 -4.45 -11.59 -5.74
N GLY A 121 -4.40 -11.09 -4.51
CA GLY A 121 -3.81 -11.81 -3.38
C GLY A 121 -4.85 -12.77 -2.81
N PRO A 122 -4.46 -13.94 -2.28
CA PRO A 122 -5.39 -14.85 -1.66
C PRO A 122 -5.80 -14.22 -0.32
N GLY A 123 -6.79 -13.35 -0.32
CA GLY A 123 -7.66 -13.14 0.82
C GLY A 123 -8.43 -14.44 1.09
N ARG A 124 -7.70 -15.49 1.47
CA ARG A 124 -8.25 -16.64 2.17
C ARG A 124 -8.32 -16.20 3.63
N TRP A 125 -9.49 -15.70 3.99
CA TRP A 125 -10.06 -16.03 5.28
C TRP A 125 -10.46 -17.51 5.24
#